data_AF-A0A3N7GNY5-F1
#
_entry.id   AF-A0A3N7GNY5-F1
#
_cell.length_a   1.000
_cell.length_b   1.000
_cell.length_c   1.000
_cell.angle_alpha   90.00
_cell.angle_beta   90.00
_cell.angle_gamma   90.00
#
_symmetry.space_group_name_H-M   'P 1'
#
loop_
_entity.id
_entity.type
_entity.pdbx_description
1 polymer ?
#
loop_
_entity_poly.entity_id
_entity_poly.type
_entity_poly.pdbx_seq_one_letter_code
_entity_poly.pdbx_strand_id
1 'polypeptide(L)' 'MDLNTPIEFLKGIGTERAKLLAEAYGIRTAGDLITFYPIRYIDKSRVAKVADLTEDPANEIQL' A
#
# COMPACT_ATOMS: atom_id res chain seq x y z
N MET A 1 18.04 5.46 -9.23
CA MET A 1 16.64 5.90 -9.31
C MET A 1 16.55 7.18 -8.49
N ASP A 2 16.08 8.27 -9.09
CA ASP A 2 16.00 9.56 -8.40
C ASP A 2 14.70 9.61 -7.55
N LEU A 3 14.79 10.07 -6.30
CA LEU A 3 13.64 10.21 -5.39
C LEU A 3 12.67 11.29 -5.87
N ASN A 4 13.15 12.26 -6.66
CA ASN A 4 12.33 13.32 -7.23
C ASN A 4 11.58 12.89 -8.50
N THR A 5 11.74 11.64 -8.94
CA THR A 5 11.05 11.14 -10.14
C THR A 5 9.54 11.23 -9.94
N PRO A 6 8.79 11.87 -10.86
CA PRO A 6 7.34 11.90 -10.80
C PRO A 6 6.72 10.51 -10.88
N ILE A 7 5.66 10.24 -10.10
CA ILE A 7 5.12 8.87 -10.00
C ILE A 7 4.49 8.33 -11.29
N GLU A 8 4.10 9.21 -12.21
CA GLU A 8 3.55 8.85 -13.51
C GLU A 8 4.52 8.03 -14.38
N PHE A 9 5.83 8.22 -14.18
CA PHE A 9 6.89 7.47 -14.87
C PHE A 9 7.25 6.16 -14.15
N LEU A 10 6.67 5.89 -12.97
CA LEU A 10 6.84 4.60 -12.31
C LEU A 10 6.04 3.52 -13.05
N LYS A 11 6.72 2.42 -13.34
CA LYS A 11 6.13 1.25 -14.00
C LYS A 11 4.90 0.77 -13.22
N GLY A 12 3.75 0.77 -13.87
CA GLY A 12 2.49 0.26 -13.31
C GLY A 12 1.57 1.32 -12.67
N ILE A 13 1.99 2.58 -12.56
CA ILE A 13 1.10 3.66 -12.10
C ILE A 13 0.40 4.31 -13.30
N GLY A 14 1.18 4.89 -14.24
CA GLY A 14 0.62 5.66 -15.35
C GLY A 14 -0.07 6.95 -14.90
N THR A 15 -0.55 7.76 -15.84
CA THR A 15 -1.07 9.11 -15.57
C THR A 15 -2.35 9.11 -14.72
N GLU A 16 -3.29 8.20 -14.98
CA GLU A 16 -4.58 8.16 -14.28
C GLU A 16 -4.42 7.83 -12.78
N ARG A 17 -3.62 6.81 -12.44
CA ARG A 17 -3.36 6.47 -11.03
C ARG A 17 -2.48 7.54 -10.36
N ALA A 18 -1.58 8.18 -11.11
CA ALA A 18 -0.76 9.25 -10.60
C ALA A 18 -1.60 10.43 -10.12
N LYS A 19 -2.60 10.82 -10.91
CA LYS A 19 -3.55 11.87 -10.55
C LYS A 19 -4.35 11.52 -9.28
N LEU A 20 -4.89 10.30 -9.20
CA LEU A 20 -5.64 9.85 -8.01
C LEU A 20 -4.79 9.84 -6.73
N LEU A 21 -3.54 9.37 -6.81
CA LEU A 21 -2.62 9.34 -5.68
C LEU A 21 -2.22 10.76 -5.23
N ALA A 22 -2.03 11.68 -6.18
CA ALA A 22 -1.74 13.07 -5.88
C ALA A 22 -2.94 13.78 -5.23
N GLU A 23 -4.17 13.52 -5.68
CA GLU A 23 -5.38 14.13 -5.14
C GLU A 23 -5.78 13.56 -3.78
N ALA A 24 -5.70 12.24 -3.59
CA ALA A 24 -6.16 11.58 -2.37
C ALA A 24 -5.14 11.61 -1.23
N TYR A 25 -3.84 11.49 -1.55
CA TYR A 25 -2.78 11.29 -0.54
C TYR A 25 -1.63 12.29 -0.67
N GLY A 26 -1.65 13.19 -1.67
CA GLY A 26 -0.57 14.15 -1.89
C GLY A 26 0.73 13.54 -2.42
N ILE A 27 0.71 12.28 -2.88
CA ILE A 27 1.90 11.54 -3.34
C ILE A 27 2.21 11.94 -4.79
N ARG A 28 3.37 12.58 -5.03
CA ARG A 28 3.75 13.11 -6.36
C ARG A 28 5.09 12.59 -6.85
N THR A 29 5.96 12.17 -5.94
CA THR A 29 7.31 11.68 -6.23
C THR A 29 7.53 10.25 -5.78
N ALA A 30 8.57 9.62 -6.32
CA ALA A 30 9.00 8.29 -5.88
C ALA A 30 9.40 8.28 -4.39
N GLY A 31 9.95 9.39 -3.88
CA GLY A 31 10.25 9.58 -2.47
C GLY A 31 9.00 9.50 -1.59
N ASP A 32 7.94 10.24 -1.95
CA ASP A 32 6.68 10.27 -1.21
C ASP A 32 6.10 8.85 -1.06
N LEU A 33 6.13 8.07 -2.14
CA LEU A 33 5.60 6.72 -2.19
C LEU A 33 6.37 5.75 -1.27
N ILE A 34 7.69 5.89 -1.16
CA ILE A 34 8.53 5.04 -0.30
C ILE A 34 8.29 5.37 1.18
N THR A 35 8.04 6.63 1.50
CA THR A 35 7.74 7.07 2.87
C THR A 35 6.28 6.87 3.26
N PHE A 36 5.44 6.41 2.34
CA PHE A 36 4.04 6.12 2.60
C PHE A 36 3.88 4.69 3.16
N TYR A 37 3.91 4.57 4.48
CA TYR A 37 3.84 3.28 5.16
C TYR A 37 2.42 2.72 5.23
N PRO A 38 2.24 1.39 5.11
CA PRO A 38 0.96 0.73 5.33
C PRO A 38 0.43 0.97 6.75
N ILE A 39 -0.89 1.12 6.87
CA ILE A 39 -1.56 1.22 8.18
C ILE A 39 -1.56 -0.11 8.95
N ARG A 40 -1.47 -1.25 8.26
CA ARG A 40 -1.47 -2.60 8.84
C ARG A 40 -0.87 -3.61 7.89
N TYR A 41 -0.22 -4.64 8.44
CA TYR A 41 0.23 -5.80 7.69
C TYR A 41 -0.67 -7.00 8.00
N ILE A 42 -1.22 -7.60 6.95
CA ILE A 42 -2.10 -8.78 7.08
C ILE A 42 -1.32 -9.99 6.58
N ASP A 43 -1.05 -10.95 7.47
CA ASP A 43 -0.43 -12.20 7.08
C ASP A 43 -1.48 -13.17 6.49
N LYS A 44 -1.32 -13.47 5.20
CA LYS A 44 -2.16 -14.42 4.43
C LYS A 44 -1.48 -15.78 4.23
N SER A 45 -0.41 -16.09 4.96
CA SER A 45 0.29 -17.37 4.89
C SER A 45 -0.56 -18.57 5.30
N ARG A 46 -1.57 -18.35 6.15
CA ARG A 46 -2.45 -19.40 6.68
C ARG A 46 -3.83 -19.31 6.05
N VAL A 47 -4.31 -20.45 5.54
CA VAL A 47 -5.69 -20.60 5.07
C VAL A 47 -6.54 -21.08 6.25
N ALA A 48 -7.40 -20.22 6.78
CA ALA A 48 -8.36 -20.57 7.83
C ALA A 48 -9.64 -21.15 7.21
N LYS A 49 -10.23 -22.17 7.84
CA LYS A 49 -11.59 -22.62 7.47
C LYS A 49 -12.59 -21.63 8.06
N VAL A 50 -13.76 -21.52 7.41
CA VAL A 50 -14.84 -20.63 7.87
C VAL A 50 -15.27 -20.95 9.32
N ALA A 51 -15.23 -22.23 9.71
CA ALA A 51 -15.56 -22.67 11.06
C ALA A 51 -14.54 -22.24 12.14
N ASP A 52 -13.32 -21.87 11.74
CA ASP A 52 -12.22 -21.50 12.64
C ASP A 52 -12.07 -19.96 12.75
N LEU A 53 -12.99 -19.20 12.15
CA LEU A 53 -12.96 -17.74 12.19
C LEU A 53 -13.34 -17.24 13.58
N THR A 54 -12.47 -16.44 14.19
CA THR A 54 -12.73 -15.70 15.43
C THR A 54 -12.98 -14.22 15.13
N GLU A 55 -13.71 -13.53 16.00
CA GLU A 55 -13.99 -12.08 15.84
C GLU A 55 -12.72 -11.23 15.86
N ASP A 56 -11.67 -11.69 16.56
CA ASP A 56 -10.37 -11.04 16.58
C ASP A 56 -9.40 -11.69 15.58
N PRO A 57 -8.95 -10.98 14.54
CA PRO A 57 -8.00 -11.52 13.59
C PRO A 57 -6.59 -11.58 14.19
N ALA A 58 -6.23 -12.75 14.72
CA ALA A 58 -4.88 -13.06 15.21
C ALA A 58 -3.74 -12.93 14.17
N ASN A 59 -4.07 -12.60 12.91
CA ASN A 59 -3.15 -12.47 11.79
C ASN A 59 -2.83 -10.99 11.43
N GLU A 60 -3.26 -10.04 12.25
CA GLU A 60 -2.85 -8.64 12.11
C GLU A 60 -1.50 -8.42 12.80
N ILE A 61 -0.50 -7.99 12.03
CA ILE A 61 0.75 -7.50 12.59
C ILE A 61 0.64 -5.98 12.63
N GLN A 62 0.47 -5.43 13.83
CA GLN A 62 0.70 -4.01 14.09
C GLN A 62 2.16 -3.85 14.51
N LEU A 63 2.90 -3.02 13.78
CA LEU A 63 4.29 -2.66 14.05
C LEU A 63 4.33 -1.35 14.84
#